data_AF-A0A7Y8IW30-F1
#
_entry.id   AF-A0A7Y8IW30-F1
#
_cell.length_a   1.000
_cell.length_b   1.000
_cell.length_c   1.000
_cell.angle_alpha   90.00
_cell.angle_beta   90.00
_cell.angle_gamma   90.00
#
_symmetry.space_group_name_H-M   'P 1'
#
loop_
_entity.id
_entity.type
_entity.pdbx_description
1 polymer ?
#
loop_
_entity_poly.entity_id
_entity_poly.type
_entity_poly.pdbx_seq_one_letter_code
_entity_poly.pdbx_strand_id
1 'polypeptide(L)' 'WLAIIGVLNSAVSVYYYLRVTVLMYFRESEREITGLQFSPASVLALILAVIGVLYMGIFPANVLSFAQRSIAGLM' A
#
# COMPACT_ATOMS: atom_id res chain seq x y z
N TRP A 1 5.61 24.27 8.85
CA TRP A 1 6.34 24.08 7.57
C TRP A 1 6.49 22.59 7.21
N LEU A 2 6.75 21.67 8.16
CA LEU A 2 6.87 20.22 7.89
C LEU A 2 5.67 19.61 7.14
N ALA A 3 4.43 19.95 7.52
CA ALA A 3 3.24 19.44 6.84
C ALA A 3 3.22 19.81 5.34
N ILE A 4 3.65 21.03 5.00
CA ILE A 4 3.74 21.51 3.60
C ILE A 4 4.77 20.69 2.84
N ILE A 5 5.94 20.47 3.43
CA ILE A 5 6.98 19.63 2.82
C ILE A 5 6.49 18.19 2.65
N GLY A 6 5.75 17.66 3.63
CA GLY A 6 5.14 16.33 3.53
C GLY A 6 4.17 16.21 2.35
N VAL A 7 3.31 17.22 2.14
CA VAL A 7 2.39 17.26 0.99
C VAL A 7 3.16 17.37 -0.33
N LEU A 8 4.17 18.23 -0.41
CA LEU A 8 5.02 18.34 -1.61
C LEU A 8 5.74 17.03 -1.91
N ASN A 9 6.27 16.36 -0.89
CA ASN A 9 6.90 15.05 -1.04
C ASN A 9 5.90 13.98 -1.50
N SER A 10 4.66 14.01 -0.99
CA SER A 10 3.60 13.12 -1.48
C SER A 10 3.27 13.38 -2.95
N ALA A 11 3.24 14.63 -3.39
CA ALA A 11 3.00 14.96 -4.79
C ALA A 11 4.13 14.43 -5.70
N VAL A 12 5.40 14.59 -5.29
CA VAL A 12 6.55 14.00 -5.97
C VAL A 12 6.47 12.46 -5.97
N SER A 13 5.96 11.85 -4.89
CA SER A 13 5.84 10.39 -4.79
C SER A 13 4.89 9.75 -5.78
N VAL A 14 3.87 10.49 -6.24
CA VAL A 14 2.95 10.00 -7.26
C VAL A 14 3.71 9.60 -8.51
N TYR A 15 4.74 10.36 -8.91
CA TYR A 15 5.55 10.03 -10.10
C TYR A 15 6.21 8.66 -9.99
N TYR A 16 6.96 8.39 -8.90
CA TYR A 16 7.70 7.14 -8.81
C TYR A 16 6.83 5.93 -8.45
N TYR A 17 5.70 6.11 -7.75
CA TYR A 17 4.73 5.03 -7.52
C TYR A 17 3.94 4.67 -8.78
N LEU A 18 3.41 5.66 -9.51
CA LEU A 18 2.68 5.39 -10.74
C LEU A 18 3.59 4.84 -11.83
N ARG A 19 4.88 5.23 -11.88
CA ARG A 19 5.84 4.68 -12.84
C ARG A 19 5.88 3.16 -12.82
N VAL A 20 5.82 2.53 -11.64
CA VAL A 20 5.82 1.07 -11.51
C VAL A 20 4.54 0.47 -12.10
N THR A 21 3.38 1.02 -11.76
CA THR A 21 2.09 0.57 -12.32
C THR A 21 2.04 0.74 -13.84
N VAL A 22 2.55 1.86 -14.36
CA VAL A 22 2.63 2.11 -15.81
C VAL A 22 3.50 1.07 -16.49
N LEU A 23 4.69 0.78 -15.94
CA LEU A 23 5.57 -0.25 -16.47
C LEU A 23 4.95 -1.65 -16.40
N MET A 24 4.10 -1.92 -15.40
CA MET A 24 3.44 -3.22 -15.24
C MET A 24 2.31 -3.45 -16.25
N TYR A 25 1.53 -2.40 -16.57
CA TYR A 25 0.31 -2.55 -17.39
C TYR A 25 0.42 -2.03 -18.83
N PHE A 26 1.31 -1.07 -19.10
CA PHE A 26 1.38 -0.39 -20.40
C PHE A 26 2.67 -0.68 -21.17
N ARG A 27 3.65 -1.34 -20.56
CA ARG A 27 4.88 -1.72 -21.25
C ARG A 27 4.80 -3.20 -21.60
N GLU A 28 4.99 -3.50 -22.88
CA GLU A 28 5.08 -4.88 -23.36
C GLU A 28 6.32 -5.56 -22.78
N SER A 29 6.18 -6.83 -22.39
CA SER A 29 7.29 -7.57 -21.82
C SER A 29 8.29 -7.95 -22.91
N GLU A 30 9.55 -7.56 -22.75
CA GLU A 30 10.62 -7.92 -23.69
C GLU A 30 10.95 -9.43 -23.65
N ARG A 31 10.51 -10.14 -22.60
CA ARG A 31 10.66 -11.60 -22.43
C ARG A 31 9.45 -12.18 -21.73
N GLU A 32 9.03 -13.37 -22.12
CA GLU A 32 8.07 -14.12 -21.29
C GLU A 32 8.71 -14.52 -19.97
N ILE A 33 8.08 -14.14 -18.85
CA ILE A 33 8.50 -14.61 -17.53
C ILE A 33 7.94 -16.03 -17.36
N THR A 34 8.75 -17.03 -17.69
CA THR A 34 8.41 -18.44 -17.49
C THR A 34 8.84 -18.91 -16.10
N GLY A 35 8.03 -19.73 -15.43
CA GLY A 35 8.41 -20.38 -14.16
C GLY A 35 8.11 -19.58 -12.89
N LEU A 36 7.30 -18.53 -12.96
CA LEU A 36 6.86 -17.79 -11.77
C LEU A 36 5.87 -18.65 -10.97
N GLN A 37 6.31 -19.17 -9.83
CA GLN A 37 5.48 -19.95 -8.91
C GLN A 37 5.16 -19.12 -7.67
N PHE A 38 3.88 -18.92 -7.40
CA PHE A 38 3.44 -18.31 -6.16
C PHE A 38 3.11 -19.40 -5.15
N SER A 39 3.72 -19.31 -3.96
CA SER A 39 3.32 -20.19 -2.87
C SER A 39 1.89 -19.83 -2.42
N PRO A 40 1.06 -20.80 -1.99
CA PRO A 40 -0.27 -20.52 -1.47
C PRO A 40 -0.25 -19.54 -0.29
N ALA A 41 0.79 -19.59 0.54
CA ALA A 41 0.98 -18.66 1.65
C ALA A 41 1.20 -17.21 1.16
N SER A 42 1.98 -17.01 0.09
CA SER A 42 2.22 -15.69 -0.50
C SER A 42 0.93 -15.08 -1.06
N VAL A 43 0.11 -15.90 -1.73
CA VAL A 43 -1.19 -15.47 -2.27
C VAL A 43 -2.14 -15.08 -1.14
N LEU A 44 -2.22 -15.91 -0.09
CA LEU A 44 -3.07 -15.62 1.06
C LEU A 44 -2.64 -14.33 1.77
N ALA A 45 -1.33 -14.14 1.97
CA ALA A 45 -0.78 -12.92 2.56
C ALA A 45 -1.14 -11.68 1.72
N LEU A 46 -1.05 -11.77 0.39
CA LEU A 46 -1.42 -10.68 -0.52
C LEU A 46 -2.92 -10.35 -0.40
N ILE A 47 -3.78 -11.36 -0.39
CA ILE A 47 -5.24 -11.17 -0.23
C ILE A 47 -5.55 -10.46 1.09
N LEU A 48 -4.95 -10.94 2.19
CA LEU A 48 -5.14 -10.32 3.51
C LEU A 48 -4.63 -8.88 3.55
N ALA A 49 -3.48 -8.60 2.91
CA ALA A 49 -2.93 -7.25 2.82
C ALA A 49 -3.87 -6.31 2.03
N VAL A 50 -4.40 -6.76 0.88
CA VAL A 50 -5.36 -5.98 0.08
C VAL A 50 -6.62 -5.69 0.89
N ILE A 51 -7.20 -6.71 1.54
CA ILE A 51 -8.38 -6.54 2.41
C ILE A 51 -8.09 -5.56 3.53
N GLY A 52 -6.94 -5.67 4.20
CA GLY A 52 -6.55 -4.79 5.30
C GLY A 52 -6.40 -3.33 4.87
N VAL A 53 -5.72 -3.08 3.74
CA VAL A 53 -5.54 -1.73 3.18
C VAL A 53 -6.88 -1.11 2.80
N LEU A 54 -7.75 -1.86 2.10
CA LEU A 54 -9.06 -1.37 1.70
C LEU A 54 -9.98 -1.14 2.91
N TYR A 55 -10.00 -2.06 3.87
CA TYR A 55 -10.81 -1.92 5.08
C TYR A 55 -10.38 -0.70 5.91
N MET A 56 -9.07 -0.49 6.09
CA MET A 56 -8.55 0.68 6.80
C MET A 56 -8.84 1.99 6.06
N GLY A 57 -8.79 1.98 4.72
CA GLY A 57 -9.10 3.15 3.91
C GLY A 57 -10.60 3.52 3.89
N ILE A 58 -11.49 2.52 3.81
CA ILE A 58 -12.94 2.72 3.72
C ILE A 58 -13.57 2.94 5.11
N PHE A 59 -13.11 2.21 6.13
CA PHE A 59 -13.63 2.27 7.51
C PHE A 59 -12.54 2.69 8.52
N PRO A 60 -11.93 3.89 8.39
CA PRO A 60 -10.77 4.30 9.18
C PRO A 60 -11.08 4.45 10.67
N ALA A 61 -12.31 4.83 11.04
CA ALA A 61 -12.71 5.08 12.43
C ALA A 61 -12.53 3.83 13.31
N ASN A 62 -12.87 2.65 12.77
CA ASN A 62 -12.74 1.39 13.49
C ASN A 62 -11.28 1.13 13.86
N VAL A 63 -10.36 1.31 12.91
CA VAL A 63 -8.92 1.10 13.11
C VAL A 63 -8.32 2.16 14.03
N LEU A 64 -8.66 3.43 13.83
CA LEU A 64 -8.13 4.54 14.62
C LEU A 64 -8.53 4.44 16.10
N SER A 65 -9.72 3.90 16.40
CA SER A 65 -10.17 3.67 17.77
C SER A 65 -9.26 2.71 18.55
N PHE A 66 -8.74 1.66 17.88
CA PHE A 66 -7.77 0.75 18.49
C PHE A 66 -6.43 1.44 18.73
N ALA A 67 -5.96 2.26 17.78
CA ALA A 67 -4.72 3.03 17.93
C ALA A 67 -4.81 4.01 19.11
N GLN A 68 -5.91 4.74 19.25
CA GLN A 68 -6.14 5.65 20.37
C GLN A 68 -6.13 4.93 21.73
N ARG A 69 -6.77 3.76 21.82
CA ARG A 69 -6.76 2.95 23.05
C ARG A 69 -5.36 2.44 23.40
N SER A 70 -4.50 2.16 22.41
CA SER A 70 -3.14 1.66 22.65
C SER A 70 -2.22 2.67 23.35
N ILE A 71 -2.46 3.97 23.16
CA ILE A 71 -1.69 5.05 23.78
C ILE A 71 -2.38 5.65 25.01
N ALA A 72 -3.62 5.25 25.30
CA ALA A 72 -4.38 5.79 26.42
C ALA A 72 -3.76 5.47 27.79
N GLY A 73 -2.91 4.44 27.89
CA GLY A 73 -2.12 4.18 29.11
C GLY A 73 -0.78 4.92 29.18
N LEU A 74 -0.40 5.66 28.13
CA LEU A 74 0.82 6.49 28.08
C LEU A 74 0.52 7.98 28.35
N MET A 75 -0.75 8.39 28.31
CA MET A 75 -1.22 9.71 28.77
C MET A 75 -1.75 9.62 30.19
#